data_AF-C1AS58-F1
#
_entry.id   AF-C1AS58-F1
#
_cell.length_a   1.000
_cell.length_b   1.000
_cell.length_c   1.000
_cell.angle_alpha   90.00
_cell.angle_beta   90.00
_cell.angle_gamma   90.00
#
_symmetry.space_group_name_H-M   'P 1'
#
loop_
_entity.id
_entity.type
_entity.pdbx_description
1 polymer ?
#
loop_
_entity_poly.entity_id
_entity_poly.type
_entity_poly.pdbx_seq_one_letter_code
_entity_poly.pdbx_strand_id
1 'polypeptide(L)' 'MTGNTENVNRMMTFALHWFPHRGGPAAEIVAVLGMDTGEFFRCLNAQLHPNPPTPLRPEIVQKMKAVARRRLWLAG' A
#
# COMPACT_ATOMS: atom_id res chain seq x y z
N MET A 1 -12.26 6.94 17.74
CA MET A 1 -11.17 7.32 16.80
C MET A 1 -10.49 6.06 16.23
N THR A 2 -11.27 5.01 15.90
CA THR A 2 -10.80 3.65 15.56
C THR A 2 -10.84 3.35 14.06
N GLY A 3 -11.63 4.09 13.27
CA GLY A 3 -11.78 3.84 11.83
C GLY A 3 -10.52 4.07 10.99
N ASN A 4 -9.53 4.81 11.50
CA ASN A 4 -8.27 5.05 10.78
C ASN A 4 -7.35 3.82 10.83
N THR A 5 -7.22 3.17 11.99
CA THR A 5 -6.31 2.03 12.18
C THR A 5 -6.78 0.77 11.44
N GLU A 6 -8.09 0.49 11.41
CA GLU A 6 -8.63 -0.66 10.67
C GLU A 6 -8.41 -0.54 9.16
N ASN A 7 -8.60 0.67 8.62
CA ASN A 7 -8.34 0.95 7.21
C ASN A 7 -6.85 0.82 6.86
N VAL A 8 -5.97 1.31 7.73
CA VAL A 8 -4.51 1.13 7.56
C VAL A 8 -4.15 -0.37 7.59
N ASN A 9 -4.70 -1.15 8.53
CA ASN A 9 -4.44 -2.60 8.60
C ASN A 9 -4.92 -3.34 7.34
N ARG A 10 -6.09 -2.99 6.81
CA ARG A 10 -6.61 -3.55 5.54
C ARG A 10 -5.71 -3.19 4.37
N MET A 11 -5.30 -1.93 4.26
CA MET A 11 -4.39 -1.46 3.22
C MET A 11 -3.04 -2.19 3.28
N MET A 12 -2.47 -2.34 4.47
CA MET A 12 -1.20 -3.04 4.68
C MET A 12 -1.32 -4.54 4.37
N THR A 13 -2.42 -5.18 4.77
CA THR A 13 -2.69 -6.59 4.45
C THR A 13 -2.80 -6.80 2.94
N PHE A 14 -3.56 -5.93 2.24
CA PHE A 14 -3.68 -5.95 0.79
C PHE A 14 -2.31 -5.77 0.12
N ALA A 15 -1.53 -4.78 0.56
CA ALA A 15 -0.24 -4.48 -0.01
C ALA A 15 0.78 -5.61 0.22
N LEU A 16 0.75 -6.28 1.37
CA LEU A 16 1.58 -7.46 1.66
C LEU A 16 1.25 -8.64 0.75
N HIS A 17 -0.04 -8.86 0.50
CA HIS A 17 -0.48 -9.91 -0.41
C HIS A 17 -0.03 -9.63 -1.85
N TRP A 18 -0.16 -8.38 -2.30
CA TRP A 18 -0.02 -8.02 -3.70
C TRP A 18 1.36 -7.47 -4.13
N PHE A 19 2.26 -7.10 -3.21
CA PHE A 19 3.59 -6.59 -3.60
C PHE A 19 4.42 -7.56 -4.46
N PRO A 20 4.38 -8.90 -4.29
CA PRO A 20 5.09 -9.83 -5.18
C PRO A 20 4.57 -9.74 -6.63
N HIS A 21 3.32 -9.33 -6.79
CA HIS A 21 2.60 -9.19 -8.05
C HIS A 21 2.50 -7.73 -8.51
N ARG A 22 3.46 -6.89 -8.11
CA ARG A 22 3.54 -5.46 -8.51
C ARG A 22 2.38 -4.58 -8.02
N GLY A 23 1.74 -4.97 -6.92
CA GLY A 23 0.77 -4.12 -6.22
C GLY A 23 -0.69 -4.32 -6.61
N GLY A 24 -1.01 -5.43 -7.30
CA GLY A 24 -2.38 -5.89 -7.51
C GLY A 24 -3.18 -5.10 -8.54
N PRO A 25 -4.34 -5.62 -8.97
CA PRO A 25 -5.16 -4.97 -10.00
C PRO A 25 -5.95 -3.78 -9.44
N ALA A 26 -6.16 -2.76 -10.27
CA ALA A 26 -6.90 -1.54 -9.90
C ALA A 26 -8.34 -1.83 -9.42
N ALA A 27 -9.01 -2.78 -10.09
CA ALA A 27 -10.38 -3.18 -9.74
C ALA A 27 -10.47 -3.77 -8.33
N GLU A 28 -9.46 -4.53 -7.88
CA GLU A 28 -9.46 -5.07 -6.51
C GLU A 28 -9.15 -4.00 -5.47
N ILE A 29 -8.28 -3.03 -5.77
CA ILE A 29 -8.03 -1.91 -4.85
C ILE A 29 -9.35 -1.18 -4.55
N VAL A 30 -10.14 -0.89 -5.60
CA VAL A 30 -11.46 -0.26 -5.44
C VAL A 30 -12.42 -1.16 -4.69
N ALA A 31 -12.50 -2.45 -5.04
CA ALA A 31 -13.45 -3.38 -4.42
C ALA A 31 -13.15 -3.65 -2.93
N VAL A 32 -11.88 -3.76 -2.55
CA VAL A 32 -11.45 -4.13 -1.19
C VAL A 32 -11.30 -2.93 -0.28
N LEU A 33 -10.77 -1.82 -0.80
CA LEU A 33 -10.38 -0.65 -0.01
C LEU A 33 -11.28 0.57 -0.25
N GLY A 34 -12.13 0.55 -1.28
CA GLY A 34 -13.03 1.67 -1.60
C GLY A 34 -12.32 2.95 -2.05
N MET A 35 -11.04 2.85 -2.43
CA MET A 35 -10.19 3.98 -2.82
C MET A 35 -9.67 3.82 -4.24
N ASP A 36 -9.30 4.92 -4.88
CA ASP A 36 -8.69 4.88 -6.20
C ASP A 36 -7.25 4.33 -6.14
N THR A 37 -6.75 3.86 -7.28
CA THR A 37 -5.41 3.23 -7.34
C THR A 37 -4.28 4.20 -7.00
N GLY A 38 -4.39 5.46 -7.41
CA GLY A 38 -3.39 6.48 -7.11
C GLY A 38 -3.43 6.88 -5.63
N GLU A 39 -4.61 7.05 -5.06
CA GLU A 39 -4.81 7.28 -3.62
C GLU A 39 -4.19 6.15 -2.80
N PHE A 40 -4.47 4.89 -3.15
CA PHE A 40 -3.86 3.74 -2.50
C PHE A 40 -2.32 3.81 -2.48
N PHE A 41 -1.67 4.02 -3.64
CA PHE A 41 -0.20 4.04 -3.67
C PHE A 41 0.41 5.26 -2.98
N ARG A 42 -0.29 6.42 -2.96
CA ARG A 42 0.11 7.59 -2.17
C ARG A 42 0.03 7.30 -0.68
N CYS A 43 -1.10 6.77 -0.20
CA CYS A 43 -1.30 6.39 1.20
C CYS A 43 -0.31 5.32 1.64
N LEU A 44 -0.09 4.28 0.82
CA LEU A 44 0.89 3.23 1.09
C LEU A 44 2.30 3.79 1.21
N ASN A 45 2.73 4.66 0.28
CA ASN A 45 4.06 5.26 0.35
C ASN A 45 4.24 6.15 1.59
N ALA A 46 3.19 6.87 1.99
CA ALA A 46 3.18 7.66 3.21
C ALA A 46 3.25 6.79 4.48
N GLN A 47 2.48 5.69 4.56
CA GLN A 47 2.53 4.79 5.72
C GLN A 47 3.88 4.08 5.87
N LEU A 48 4.61 3.86 4.78
CA LEU A 48 5.93 3.23 4.81
C LEU A 48 7.06 4.21 5.22
N HIS A 49 6.79 5.50 5.44
CA HIS A 49 7.81 6.51 5.73
C HIS A 49 7.36 7.58 6.75
N PRO A 50 8.16 7.94 7.78
CA PRO A 50 9.48 7.42 8.12
C PRO A 50 9.45 6.12 8.95
N ASN A 51 8.39 5.88 9.72
CA ASN A 51 8.25 4.74 10.62
C ASN A 51 7.15 3.79 10.12
N PRO A 52 7.49 2.71 9.38
CA PRO A 52 6.50 1.74 8.92
C PRO A 52 5.82 1.07 10.13
N PRO A 53 4.57 0.59 9.97
CA PRO A 53 3.92 -0.21 11.00
C PRO A 53 4.80 -1.44 11.33
N THR A 54 5.27 -1.54 12.57
CA THR A 54 5.93 -2.75 13.07
C THR A 54 4.89 -3.89 13.14
N PRO A 55 5.25 -5.16 12.85
CA PRO A 55 6.59 -5.74 12.75
C PRO A 55 7.01 -6.13 11.32
N LEU A 56 6.95 -5.23 10.33
CA LEU A 56 7.43 -5.55 8.98
C LEU A 56 8.96 -5.58 8.88
N ARG A 57 9.50 -6.63 8.25
CA ARG A 57 10.94 -6.73 7.96
C ARG A 57 11.38 -5.63 6.99
N PRO A 58 12.57 -5.01 7.19
CA PRO A 58 13.02 -3.90 6.36
C PRO A 58 13.04 -4.21 4.85
N GLU A 59 13.40 -5.42 4.44
CA GLU A 59 13.44 -5.77 3.01
C GLU A 59 12.04 -5.81 2.37
N ILE A 60 11.00 -6.16 3.13
CA ILE A 60 9.60 -6.13 2.65
C ILE A 60 9.15 -4.69 2.48
N VAL A 61 9.45 -3.83 3.45
CA VAL A 61 9.17 -2.38 3.39
C VAL A 61 9.81 -1.77 2.15
N GLN A 62 11.08 -2.09 1.85
CA GLN A 62 11.76 -1.58 0.66
C GLN A 62 11.12 -2.06 -0.65
N LYS A 63 10.71 -3.34 -0.74
CA LYS A 63 10.01 -3.86 -1.91
C LYS A 63 8.66 -3.17 -2.12
N MET A 64 7.89 -2.97 -1.06
CA MET A 64 6.60 -2.27 -1.12
C MET A 64 6.78 -0.80 -1.54
N LYS A 65 7.80 -0.10 -1.02
CA LYS A 65 8.17 1.25 -1.46
C LYS A 65 8.51 1.31 -2.94
N ALA A 66 9.31 0.36 -3.44
CA ALA A 66 9.69 0.30 -4.84
C ALA A 66 8.46 0.11 -5.75
N VAL A 67 7.53 -0.77 -5.35
CA VAL A 67 6.26 -0.96 -6.06
C VAL A 67 5.43 0.32 -6.07
N ALA A 68 5.23 0.95 -4.90
CA ALA A 68 4.41 2.16 -4.79
C ALA A 68 4.96 3.30 -5.65
N ARG A 69 6.27 3.58 -5.57
CA ARG A 69 6.93 4.60 -6.40
C ARG A 69 6.80 4.32 -7.89
N ARG A 70 7.00 3.06 -8.31
CA ARG A 70 6.87 2.69 -9.73
C ARG A 70 5.45 2.88 -10.23
N ARG A 71 4.44 2.52 -9.44
CA ARG A 71 3.03 2.65 -9.81
C ARG A 71 2.60 4.12 -9.91
N LEU A 72 3.09 4.95 -8.99
CA LEU A 72 2.87 6.40 -9.06
C LEU A 72 3.55 7.04 -10.27
N TRP A 73 4.78 6.60 -10.61
CA TRP A 73 5.48 7.10 -11.79
C TRP A 73 4.80 6.75 -13.11
N LEU A 74 4.20 5.56 -13.23
CA LEU A 74 3.46 5.14 -14.43
C LEU A 74 2.08 5.80 -14.57
N ALA A 75 1.57 6.41 -13.51
CA ALA A 75 0.25 7.04 -13.48
C ALA A 75 0.30 8.57 -13.68
N GLY A 76 1.50 9.16 -13.64
CA GLY A 76 1.75 10.56 -14.00
C GLY A 76 2.18 10.70 -15.44
#